data_AF-A0A7Y3J2C8-F1
#
_entry.id   AF-A0A7Y3J2C8-F1
#
_cell.length_a   1.000
_cell.length_b   1.000
_cell.length_c   1.000
_cell.angle_alpha   90.00
_cell.angle_beta   90.00
_cell.angle_gamma   90.00
#
_symmetry.space_group_name_H-M   'P 1'
#
loop_
_entity.id
_entity.type
_entity.pdbx_description
1 polymer ?
#
loop_
_entity_poly.entity_id
_entity_poly.type
_entity_poly.pdbx_seq_one_letter_code
_entity_poly.pdbx_strand_id
1 'polypeptide(L)'
;MTHEFEAKTENEAIAKAMAELGLHESEFDVEILDSGRKGLFKKGGVRIRVYTHDSEPALEEDEESLPYEPNPELERKVTVFVETMIKKMGFLARVSLTGRERNKIILDLLSEDANLLIGKHGKNLDSLQVLANVYAMNLLDGKGTHLKVVLDAENYRNRREDHLVNLALRTAQQVRRTRTSKLLEPMNPFERRLIHTALNDMKDITTESEGDGLIKQVRVSYVDKV
;
A
#
# COMPACT_ATOMS: atom_id res chain seq x y z
N MET A 1 2.84 -11.09 -8.66
CA MET A 1 1.80 -12.14 -8.83
C MET A 1 1.13 -12.49 -7.50
N THR A 2 -0.11 -13.01 -7.49
CA THR A 2 -0.80 -13.47 -6.26
C THR A 2 -1.06 -14.97 -6.28
N HIS A 3 -0.75 -15.66 -5.19
CA HIS A 3 -0.94 -17.10 -5.02
C HIS A 3 -1.74 -17.39 -3.75
N GLU A 4 -2.69 -18.32 -3.79
CA GLU A 4 -3.48 -18.68 -2.60
C GLU A 4 -3.03 -20.03 -2.04
N PHE A 5 -2.86 -20.10 -0.72
CA PHE A 5 -2.45 -21.31 -0.01
C PHE A 5 -3.41 -21.60 1.14
N GLU A 6 -3.68 -22.88 1.37
CA GLU A 6 -4.52 -23.35 2.47
C GLU A 6 -3.76 -24.38 3.31
N ALA A 7 -3.79 -24.21 4.64
CA ALA A 7 -3.24 -25.16 5.59
C ALA A 7 -4.04 -25.17 6.91
N LYS A 8 -3.63 -25.96 7.92
CA LYS A 8 -4.37 -26.01 9.20
C LYS A 8 -4.10 -24.80 10.09
N THR A 9 -2.94 -24.16 9.90
CA THR A 9 -2.53 -22.95 10.62
C THR A 9 -1.94 -21.94 9.64
N GLU A 10 -1.91 -20.68 10.05
CA GLU A 10 -1.29 -19.60 9.27
C GLU A 10 0.19 -19.91 8.97
N ASN A 11 0.97 -20.27 9.99
CA ASN A 11 2.38 -20.60 9.82
C ASN A 11 2.62 -21.77 8.87
N GLU A 12 1.75 -22.79 8.87
CA GLU A 12 1.84 -23.89 7.90
C GLU A 12 1.55 -23.41 6.47
N ALA A 13 0.60 -22.48 6.30
CA ALA A 13 0.28 -21.94 4.99
C ALA A 13 1.41 -21.05 4.46
N ILE A 14 2.03 -20.24 5.33
CA ILE A 14 3.21 -19.42 5.00
C ILE A 14 4.40 -20.32 4.65
N ALA A 15 4.68 -21.35 5.45
CA ALA A 15 5.76 -22.30 5.17
C ALA A 15 5.57 -23.03 3.83
N LYS A 16 4.31 -23.37 3.49
CA LYS A 16 3.96 -23.95 2.20
C LYS A 16 4.22 -22.97 1.06
N ALA A 17 3.87 -21.69 1.23
CA ALA A 17 4.15 -20.65 0.25
C ALA A 17 5.66 -20.45 0.02
N MET A 18 6.46 -20.41 1.09
CA MET A 18 7.93 -20.32 0.99
C MET A 18 8.52 -21.48 0.19
N ALA A 19 8.08 -22.71 0.50
CA ALA A 19 8.58 -23.91 -0.14
C ALA A 19 8.19 -24.01 -1.62
N GLU A 20 6.98 -23.58 -1.97
CA GLU A 20 6.44 -23.68 -3.34
C GLU A 20 6.93 -22.54 -4.25
N LEU A 21 7.14 -21.34 -3.70
CA LEU A 21 7.58 -20.16 -4.45
C LEU A 21 9.09 -19.97 -4.41
N GLY A 22 9.81 -20.66 -3.54
CA GLY A 22 11.27 -20.53 -3.39
C GLY A 22 11.69 -19.17 -2.84
N LEU A 23 10.81 -18.48 -2.13
CA LEU A 23 11.00 -17.13 -1.62
C LEU A 23 11.19 -17.12 -0.11
N HIS A 24 12.00 -16.20 0.39
CA HIS A 24 12.15 -15.89 1.81
C HIS A 24 10.94 -15.08 2.32
N GLU A 25 10.64 -15.12 3.62
CA GLU A 25 9.49 -14.41 4.23
C GLU A 25 9.52 -12.89 3.99
N SER A 26 10.70 -12.33 3.71
CA SER A 26 10.91 -10.93 3.34
C SER A 26 10.56 -10.61 1.88
N GLU A 27 10.36 -11.63 1.03
CA GLU A 27 10.16 -11.51 -0.42
C GLU A 27 8.69 -11.71 -0.83
N PHE A 28 7.78 -11.88 0.13
CA PHE A 28 6.35 -11.91 -0.17
C PHE A 28 5.51 -11.39 1.00
N ASP A 29 4.38 -10.78 0.67
CA ASP A 29 3.38 -10.35 1.66
C ASP A 29 2.24 -11.36 1.76
N VAL A 30 1.58 -11.42 2.91
CA VAL A 30 0.51 -12.39 3.18
C VAL A 30 -0.74 -11.67 3.67
N GLU A 31 -1.88 -11.93 3.03
CA GLU A 31 -3.23 -11.56 3.49
C GLU A 31 -3.98 -12.82 3.92
N ILE A 32 -4.54 -12.82 5.13
CA ILE A 32 -5.36 -13.94 5.61
C ILE A 32 -6.78 -13.74 5.05
N LEU A 33 -7.18 -14.61 4.12
CA LEU A 33 -8.53 -14.58 3.53
C LEU A 33 -9.58 -15.20 4.45
N ASP A 34 -9.20 -16.25 5.18
CA ASP A 34 -10.10 -16.98 6.07
C ASP A 34 -9.31 -17.54 7.25
N SER A 35 -9.68 -17.13 8.46
CA SER A 35 -9.19 -17.70 9.71
C SER A 35 -10.23 -18.70 10.19
N GLY A 36 -10.22 -19.92 9.63
CA GLY A 36 -11.21 -20.95 9.90
C GLY A 36 -11.49 -21.13 11.39
N ARG A 37 -12.57 -20.50 11.89
CA ARG A 37 -12.95 -20.58 13.31
C ARG A 37 -13.34 -22.02 13.63
N LYS A 38 -12.72 -22.59 14.66
CA LYS A 38 -13.04 -23.92 15.21
C LYS A 38 -14.50 -23.96 15.70
N GLY A 39 -15.42 -24.42 14.85
CA GLY A 39 -16.74 -24.91 15.24
C GLY A 39 -16.72 -26.41 15.44
N LEU A 40 -17.50 -26.93 16.39
CA LEU A 40 -17.52 -28.31 16.90
C LEU A 40 -17.64 -29.45 15.85
N PHE A 41 -17.89 -29.15 14.57
CA PHE A 41 -18.09 -30.14 13.50
C PHE A 41 -17.42 -29.81 12.14
N LYS A 42 -16.50 -28.83 12.06
CA LYS A 42 -15.74 -28.56 10.82
C LYS A 42 -14.24 -28.44 11.09
N LYS A 43 -13.43 -29.20 10.35
CA LYS A 43 -11.96 -29.01 10.28
C LYS A 43 -11.72 -27.64 9.65
N GLY A 44 -11.39 -26.64 10.47
CA GLY A 44 -11.04 -25.30 9.99
C GLY A 44 -9.65 -25.30 9.37
N GLY A 45 -9.56 -24.86 8.12
CA GLY A 45 -8.30 -24.47 7.46
C GLY A 45 -8.13 -22.95 7.53
N VAL A 46 -6.88 -22.51 7.56
CA VAL A 46 -6.50 -21.11 7.32
C VAL A 46 -6.14 -20.98 5.85
N ARG A 47 -6.72 -19.98 5.19
CA ARG A 47 -6.46 -19.67 3.79
C ARG A 47 -5.79 -18.32 3.71
N ILE A 48 -4.64 -18.28 3.06
CA ILE A 48 -3.83 -17.07 2.87
C ILE A 48 -3.69 -16.76 1.38
N ARG A 49 -3.55 -15.48 1.07
CA ARG A 49 -3.12 -14.97 -0.24
C ARG A 49 -1.74 -14.38 -0.09
N VAL A 50 -0.83 -14.84 -0.92
CA VAL A 50 0.58 -14.46 -0.95
C VAL A 50 0.82 -13.56 -2.14
N TYR A 51 1.47 -12.43 -1.90
CA TYR A 51 1.87 -11.44 -2.89
C TYR A 51 3.38 -11.54 -3.08
N THR A 52 3.85 -12.10 -4.20
CA THR A 52 5.29 -12.27 -4.47
C THR A 52 5.94 -10.97 -4.97
N HIS A 53 7.15 -10.67 -4.51
CA HIS A 53 7.88 -9.42 -4.77
C HIS A 53 8.45 -9.22 -6.19
N ASP A 54 8.10 -10.05 -7.18
CA ASP A 54 8.34 -9.68 -8.59
C ASP A 54 7.41 -8.58 -9.10
N SER A 55 6.55 -8.08 -8.22
CA SER A 55 5.76 -6.92 -8.48
C SER A 55 5.96 -5.98 -7.27
N GLU A 56 6.68 -4.87 -7.45
CA GLU A 56 6.00 -3.61 -7.15
C GLU A 56 4.52 -3.79 -7.66
N PRO A 57 3.46 -3.11 -7.19
CA PRO A 57 2.69 -2.48 -8.26
C PRO A 57 3.71 -1.53 -8.87
N ALA A 58 4.58 -2.08 -9.72
CA ALA A 58 5.20 -1.33 -10.72
C ALA A 58 3.93 -0.80 -11.34
N LEU A 59 4.07 0.37 -11.85
CA LEU A 59 3.50 0.53 -13.13
C LEU A 59 4.08 -0.62 -14.02
N GLU A 60 3.70 -1.91 -13.82
CA GLU A 60 2.95 -2.68 -14.79
C GLU A 60 1.86 -1.68 -15.23
N GLU A 61 2.30 -0.70 -16.03
CA GLU A 61 1.63 -0.37 -17.25
C GLU A 61 1.24 -1.75 -17.76
N ASP A 62 0.00 -2.14 -17.54
CA ASP A 62 -0.61 -3.21 -18.30
C ASP A 62 -0.22 -2.83 -19.74
N GLU A 63 0.80 -3.46 -20.32
CA GLU A 63 1.28 -3.09 -21.66
C GLU A 63 0.16 -3.32 -22.67
N GLU A 64 -0.79 -4.19 -22.31
CA GLU A 64 -2.08 -4.45 -22.96
C GLU A 64 -3.19 -3.44 -22.64
N SER A 65 -3.04 -2.55 -21.64
CA SER A 65 -4.00 -1.47 -21.43
C SER A 65 -3.86 -0.43 -22.53
N LEU A 66 -4.95 -0.25 -23.27
CA LEU A 66 -5.06 0.84 -24.23
C LEU A 66 -4.84 2.17 -23.50
N PRO A 67 -4.10 3.12 -24.12
CA PRO A 67 -3.92 4.44 -23.54
C PRO A 67 -5.28 5.06 -23.25
N TYR A 68 -5.40 5.65 -22.07
CA TYR A 68 -6.59 6.35 -21.64
C TYR A 68 -6.89 7.49 -22.60
N GLU A 69 -7.98 7.35 -23.34
CA GLU A 69 -8.54 8.44 -24.10
C GLU A 69 -9.29 9.38 -23.16
N PRO A 70 -8.96 10.69 -23.12
CA PRO A 70 -9.64 11.65 -22.27
C PRO A 70 -11.15 11.57 -22.45
N ASN A 71 -11.85 11.31 -21.35
CA ASN A 71 -13.31 11.24 -21.31
C ASN A 71 -13.81 12.28 -20.31
N PRO A 72 -14.12 13.51 -20.77
CA PRO A 72 -14.53 14.61 -19.89
C PRO A 72 -15.79 14.30 -19.07
N GLU A 73 -16.69 13.46 -19.58
CA GLU A 73 -17.90 13.07 -18.86
C GLU A 73 -17.57 12.18 -17.67
N LEU A 74 -16.74 11.15 -17.89
CA LEU A 74 -16.24 10.26 -16.85
C LEU A 74 -15.43 11.01 -15.81
N GLU A 75 -14.46 11.82 -16.23
CA GLU A 75 -13.61 12.63 -15.35
C GLU A 75 -14.45 13.53 -14.46
N ARG A 76 -15.46 14.20 -15.03
CA ARG A 76 -16.40 15.02 -14.27
C ARG A 76 -17.22 14.19 -13.29
N LYS A 77 -17.75 13.04 -13.71
CA LYS A 77 -18.52 12.15 -12.83
C LYS A 77 -17.69 11.69 -11.63
N VAL A 78 -16.44 11.29 -11.83
CA VAL A 78 -15.53 10.86 -10.75
C VAL A 78 -15.17 12.04 -9.84
N THR A 79 -14.87 13.21 -10.41
CA THR A 79 -14.57 14.43 -9.63
C THR A 79 -15.74 14.80 -8.72
N VAL A 80 -16.95 14.86 -9.27
CA VAL A 80 -18.18 15.17 -8.52
C VAL A 80 -18.47 14.12 -7.45
N PHE A 81 -18.18 12.84 -7.73
CA PHE A 81 -18.34 11.77 -6.75
C PHE A 81 -17.44 11.97 -5.52
N VAL A 82 -16.15 12.24 -5.73
CA VAL A 82 -15.19 12.49 -4.65
C VAL A 82 -15.58 13.75 -3.85
N GLU A 83 -15.91 14.83 -4.54
CA GLU A 83 -16.36 16.08 -3.90
C GLU A 83 -17.63 15.87 -3.06
N THR A 84 -18.61 15.14 -3.60
CA THR A 84 -19.86 14.83 -2.91
C THR A 84 -19.62 13.95 -1.69
N MET A 85 -18.72 12.98 -1.78
CA MET A 85 -18.38 12.11 -0.66
C MET A 85 -17.76 12.90 0.49
N ILE A 86 -16.78 13.75 0.19
CA ILE A 86 -16.13 14.60 1.19
C ILE A 86 -17.15 15.54 1.83
N LYS A 87 -18.06 16.12 1.03
CA LYS A 87 -19.16 16.93 1.54
C LYS A 87 -20.10 16.16 2.46
N LYS A 88 -20.41 14.90 2.14
CA LYS A 88 -21.24 14.02 2.98
C LYS A 88 -20.56 13.60 4.28
N MET A 89 -19.22 13.60 4.31
CA MET A 89 -18.43 13.42 5.54
C MET A 89 -18.43 14.67 6.44
N GLY A 90 -18.95 15.80 5.95
CA GLY A 90 -19.04 17.06 6.71
C GLY A 90 -17.90 18.04 6.44
N PHE A 91 -17.05 17.78 5.45
CA PHE A 91 -15.91 18.63 5.09
C PHE A 91 -16.15 19.37 3.78
N LEU A 92 -15.47 20.50 3.60
CA LEU A 92 -15.46 21.22 2.33
C LEU A 92 -14.13 21.00 1.64
N ALA A 93 -14.16 20.48 0.42
CA ALA A 93 -12.97 20.31 -0.40
C ALA A 93 -13.27 20.65 -1.85
N ARG A 94 -12.30 21.27 -2.51
CA ARG A 94 -12.29 21.43 -3.96
C ARG A 94 -11.49 20.28 -4.55
N VAL A 95 -12.09 19.60 -5.51
CA VAL A 95 -11.45 18.50 -6.25
C VAL A 95 -11.16 18.98 -7.66
N SER A 96 -9.93 18.81 -8.14
CA SER A 96 -9.57 19.18 -9.52
C SER A 96 -8.71 18.12 -10.18
N LEU A 97 -8.99 17.86 -11.46
CA LEU A 97 -8.12 17.04 -12.30
C LEU A 97 -6.83 17.81 -12.61
N THR A 98 -5.69 17.25 -12.21
CA THR A 98 -4.36 17.87 -12.36
C THR A 98 -3.48 17.14 -13.35
N GLY A 99 -3.77 15.86 -13.64
CA GLY A 99 -2.94 15.06 -14.53
C GLY A 99 -3.71 13.93 -15.21
N ARG A 100 -3.21 13.54 -16.38
CA ARG A 100 -3.62 12.35 -17.12
C ARG A 100 -2.35 11.61 -17.52
N GLU A 101 -2.31 10.32 -17.23
CA GLU A 101 -1.25 9.41 -17.65
C GLU A 101 -1.86 8.19 -18.35
N ARG A 102 -1.01 7.30 -18.88
CA ARG A 102 -1.39 6.22 -19.81
C ARG A 102 -2.64 5.43 -19.39
N ASN A 103 -2.83 5.13 -18.10
CA ASN A 103 -3.99 4.40 -17.59
C ASN A 103 -4.56 5.03 -16.30
N LYS A 104 -4.28 6.30 -16.02
CA LYS A 104 -4.71 6.93 -14.76
C LYS A 104 -5.00 8.41 -14.89
N ILE A 105 -5.92 8.87 -14.04
CA ILE A 105 -6.20 10.29 -13.82
C ILE A 105 -5.79 10.68 -12.40
N ILE A 106 -5.28 11.89 -12.25
CA ILE A 106 -4.83 12.44 -10.97
C ILE A 106 -5.80 13.53 -10.56
N LEU A 107 -6.42 13.36 -9.40
CA LEU A 107 -7.29 14.36 -8.77
C LEU A 107 -6.57 14.91 -7.53
N ASP A 108 -6.46 16.23 -7.47
CA ASP A 108 -5.93 16.95 -6.32
C ASP A 108 -7.06 17.48 -5.45
N LEU A 109 -6.89 17.34 -4.14
CA LEU A 109 -7.83 17.73 -3.10
C LEU A 109 -7.26 18.95 -2.35
N LEU A 110 -8.01 20.05 -2.39
CA LEU A 110 -7.71 21.24 -1.60
C LEU A 110 -8.81 21.48 -0.56
N SER A 111 -8.45 21.54 0.72
CA SER A 111 -9.40 21.66 1.83
C SER A 111 -8.74 22.28 3.05
N GLU A 112 -9.48 23.10 3.81
CA GLU A 112 -9.03 23.57 5.14
C GLU A 112 -8.87 22.40 6.13
N ASP A 113 -9.61 21.31 5.92
CA ASP A 113 -9.58 20.08 6.72
C ASP A 113 -8.71 18.98 6.09
N ALA A 114 -7.75 19.33 5.22
CA ALA A 114 -6.91 18.36 4.50
C ALA A 114 -6.27 17.32 5.44
N ASN A 115 -5.82 17.72 6.63
CA ASN A 115 -5.23 16.80 7.62
C ASN A 115 -6.17 15.66 8.03
N LEU A 116 -7.49 15.92 8.14
CA LEU A 116 -8.50 14.93 8.49
C LEU A 116 -8.82 14.02 7.29
N LEU A 117 -8.84 14.59 6.08
CA LEU A 117 -9.04 13.86 4.83
C LEU A 117 -7.86 12.95 4.48
N ILE A 118 -6.64 13.37 4.81
CA ILE A 118 -5.43 12.55 4.73
C ILE A 118 -5.51 11.43 5.78
N GLY A 119 -5.84 11.78 7.02
CA GLY A 119 -5.91 10.84 8.13
C GLY A 119 -4.53 10.29 8.53
N LYS A 120 -4.52 9.38 9.52
CA LYS A 120 -3.26 8.84 10.05
C LYS A 120 -2.51 8.05 8.98
N HIS A 121 -1.30 8.52 8.64
CA HIS A 121 -0.45 7.95 7.58
C HIS A 121 -1.11 7.89 6.20
N GLY A 122 -2.11 8.73 5.90
CA GLY A 122 -2.75 8.75 4.58
C GLY A 122 -3.88 7.74 4.41
N LYS A 123 -4.23 6.98 5.46
CA LYS A 123 -5.26 5.92 5.38
C LYS A 123 -6.62 6.41 4.89
N ASN A 124 -7.03 7.62 5.23
CA ASN A 124 -8.32 8.16 4.78
C ASN A 124 -8.25 8.52 3.29
N LEU A 125 -7.14 9.15 2.85
CA LEU A 125 -6.90 9.46 1.45
C LEU A 125 -6.87 8.20 0.59
N ASP A 126 -6.18 7.15 1.04
CA ASP A 126 -6.14 5.85 0.36
C ASP A 126 -7.53 5.21 0.30
N SER A 127 -8.32 5.29 1.37
CA SER A 127 -9.69 4.76 1.40
C SER A 127 -10.61 5.49 0.42
N LEU A 128 -10.54 6.83 0.37
CA LEU A 128 -11.26 7.65 -0.59
C LEU A 128 -10.86 7.28 -2.03
N GLN A 129 -9.57 7.04 -2.27
CA GLN A 129 -9.06 6.63 -3.56
C GLN A 129 -9.62 5.28 -4.00
N VAL A 130 -9.66 4.29 -3.10
CA VAL A 130 -10.27 2.98 -3.39
C VAL A 130 -11.72 3.14 -3.82
N LEU A 131 -12.51 3.94 -3.10
CA LEU A 131 -13.91 4.19 -3.45
C LEU A 131 -14.04 4.91 -4.81
N ALA A 132 -13.17 5.87 -5.09
CA ALA A 132 -13.13 6.55 -6.39
C ALA A 132 -12.81 5.60 -7.54
N ASN A 133 -11.87 4.67 -7.34
CA ASN A 133 -11.54 3.62 -8.31
C ASN A 133 -12.72 2.69 -8.57
N VAL A 134 -13.39 2.21 -7.52
CA VAL A 134 -14.58 1.36 -7.65
C VAL A 134 -15.70 2.08 -8.41
N TYR A 135 -15.91 3.37 -8.12
CA TYR A 135 -16.91 4.17 -8.83
C TYR A 135 -16.55 4.35 -10.31
N ALA A 136 -15.30 4.70 -10.61
CA ALA A 136 -14.83 4.85 -11.99
C ALA A 136 -14.96 3.53 -12.79
N MET A 137 -14.59 2.41 -12.18
CA MET A 137 -14.71 1.07 -12.78
C MET A 137 -16.17 0.73 -13.13
N ASN A 138 -17.11 1.03 -12.22
CA ASN A 138 -18.53 0.81 -12.47
C ASN A 138 -19.08 1.67 -13.61
N LEU A 139 -18.59 2.89 -13.79
CA LEU A 139 -19.01 3.77 -14.89
C LEU A 139 -18.54 3.28 -16.27
N LEU A 140 -17.51 2.45 -16.31
CA LEU A 140 -16.94 1.88 -17.53
C LEU A 140 -17.55 0.51 -17.87
N ASP A 141 -18.64 0.11 -17.18
CA ASP A 141 -19.36 -1.16 -17.35
C ASP A 141 -18.46 -2.41 -17.31
N GLY A 142 -17.30 -2.32 -16.67
CA GLY A 142 -16.26 -3.37 -16.69
C GLY A 142 -15.69 -3.68 -18.08
N LYS A 143 -15.97 -2.84 -19.08
CA LYS A 143 -15.57 -3.01 -20.50
C LYS A 143 -14.54 -1.97 -20.97
N GLY A 144 -14.34 -0.91 -20.20
CA GLY A 144 -13.35 0.13 -20.49
C GLY A 144 -12.00 -0.16 -19.87
N THR A 145 -10.96 0.45 -20.44
CA THR A 145 -9.59 0.55 -19.94
C THR A 145 -9.52 0.58 -18.41
N HIS A 146 -8.50 -0.09 -17.83
CA HIS A 146 -8.19 -0.12 -16.39
C HIS A 146 -7.81 1.29 -15.87
N LEU A 147 -8.74 2.24 -15.93
CA LEU A 147 -8.55 3.61 -15.51
C LEU A 147 -8.42 3.63 -13.99
N LYS A 148 -7.22 3.96 -13.53
CA LYS A 148 -6.93 4.19 -12.11
C LYS A 148 -7.19 5.65 -11.77
N VAL A 149 -7.89 5.88 -10.68
CA VAL A 149 -8.04 7.21 -10.07
C VAL A 149 -7.00 7.33 -8.98
N VAL A 150 -6.14 8.33 -9.06
CA VAL A 150 -5.17 8.67 -8.01
C VAL A 150 -5.64 9.94 -7.32
N LEU A 151 -5.76 9.88 -6.00
CA LEU A 151 -6.05 11.04 -5.17
C LEU A 151 -4.77 11.49 -4.48
N ASP A 152 -4.52 12.80 -4.53
CA ASP A 152 -3.53 13.46 -3.71
C ASP A 152 -4.18 14.65 -2.98
N ALA A 153 -3.58 15.03 -1.85
CA ALA A 153 -4.03 16.17 -1.06
C ALA A 153 -2.81 16.98 -0.68
N GLU A 154 -2.66 18.17 -1.26
CA GLU A 154 -1.59 19.12 -0.93
C GLU A 154 -0.18 18.47 -0.97
N ASN A 155 0.09 17.72 -2.05
CA ASN A 155 1.37 17.03 -2.25
C ASN A 155 1.75 16.12 -1.07
N TYR A 156 0.76 15.53 -0.39
CA TYR A 156 0.96 14.73 0.82
C TYR A 156 1.80 13.50 0.53
N ARG A 157 1.55 12.81 -0.60
CA ARG A 157 2.26 11.56 -0.94
C ARG A 157 3.77 11.76 -1.01
N ASN A 158 4.23 12.79 -1.72
CA ASN A 158 5.66 13.13 -1.81
C ASN A 158 6.24 13.55 -0.44
N ARG A 159 5.53 14.41 0.31
CA ARG A 159 5.96 14.81 1.66
C ARG A 159 6.07 13.61 2.62
N ARG A 160 5.18 12.63 2.48
CA ARG A 160 5.17 11.40 3.28
C ARG A 160 6.37 10.52 2.95
N GLU A 161 6.68 10.38 1.66
CA GLU A 161 7.86 9.66 1.19
C GLU A 161 9.15 10.27 1.75
N ASP A 162 9.36 11.57 1.57
CA ASP A 162 10.50 12.31 2.11
C ASP A 162 10.61 12.14 3.63
N HIS A 163 9.47 12.20 4.33
CA HIS A 163 9.43 12.02 5.77
C HIS A 163 9.90 10.63 6.20
N LEU A 164 9.47 9.57 5.49
CA LEU A 164 9.83 8.19 5.80
C LEU A 164 11.32 7.93 5.55
N VAL A 165 11.87 8.43 4.44
CA VAL A 165 13.31 8.35 4.16
C VAL A 165 14.11 9.05 5.26
N ASN A 166 13.71 10.27 5.64
CA ASN A 166 14.36 11.00 6.73
C ASN A 166 14.20 10.33 8.10
N LEU A 167 13.07 9.67 8.37
CA LEU A 167 12.84 8.89 9.59
C LEU A 167 13.79 7.68 9.63
N ALA A 168 13.94 6.98 8.51
CA ALA A 168 14.83 5.84 8.38
C ALA A 168 16.28 6.25 8.66
N LEU A 169 16.78 7.29 7.99
CA LEU A 169 18.16 7.77 8.16
C LEU A 169 18.45 8.23 9.59
N ARG A 170 17.55 8.99 10.20
CA ARG A 170 17.69 9.42 11.62
C ARG A 170 17.68 8.23 12.57
N THR A 171 16.82 7.25 12.30
CA THR A 171 16.74 6.03 13.11
C THR A 171 18.02 5.21 12.98
N ALA A 172 18.56 5.04 11.78
CA ALA A 172 19.82 4.35 11.55
C ALA A 172 20.98 5.02 12.33
N GLN A 173 21.09 6.35 12.31
CA GLN A 173 22.08 7.08 13.11
C GLN A 173 21.89 6.88 14.62
N GLN A 174 20.65 6.90 15.09
CA GLN A 174 20.33 6.65 16.50
C GLN A 174 20.74 5.23 16.91
N VAL A 175 20.39 4.23 16.10
CA VAL A 175 20.68 2.81 16.33
C VAL A 175 22.20 2.57 16.28
N ARG A 176 22.93 3.21 15.36
CA ARG A 176 24.40 3.16 15.30
C ARG A 176 25.08 3.68 16.57
N ARG A 177 24.57 4.78 17.14
CA ARG A 177 25.12 5.38 18.37
C ARG A 177 24.77 4.57 19.61
N THR A 178 23.55 4.06 19.70
CA THR A 178 23.02 3.39 20.90
C THR A 178 23.25 1.88 20.89
N ARG A 179 23.59 1.31 19.73
CA ARG A 179 23.67 -0.14 19.48
C ARG A 179 22.41 -0.90 19.86
N THR A 180 21.29 -0.20 20.00
CA THR A 180 19.98 -0.76 20.38
C THR A 180 19.07 -0.71 19.16
N SER A 181 18.43 -1.83 18.83
CA SER A 181 17.48 -1.88 17.71
C SER A 181 16.23 -1.05 18.00
N LYS A 182 15.59 -0.54 16.94
CA LYS A 182 14.38 0.27 17.05
C LYS A 182 13.32 -0.23 16.07
N LEU A 183 12.12 -0.44 16.59
CA LEU A 183 10.93 -0.68 15.77
C LEU A 183 10.32 0.65 15.33
N LEU A 184 10.05 0.75 14.03
CA LEU A 184 9.33 1.87 13.44
C LEU A 184 7.82 1.66 13.50
N GLU A 185 7.06 2.71 13.20
CA GLU A 185 5.60 2.66 13.18
C GLU A 185 5.10 1.64 12.15
N PRO A 186 3.93 0.99 12.36
CA PRO A 186 3.36 0.09 11.37
C PRO A 186 3.04 0.83 10.07
N MET A 187 3.41 0.24 8.94
CA MET A 187 3.33 0.88 7.62
C MET A 187 2.99 -0.15 6.53
N ASN A 188 2.52 0.33 5.38
CA ASN A 188 2.15 -0.54 4.26
C ASN A 188 3.41 -1.08 3.53
N PRO A 189 3.28 -2.07 2.62
CA PRO A 189 4.43 -2.66 1.94
C PRO A 189 5.29 -1.66 1.16
N PHE A 190 4.68 -0.67 0.51
CA PHE A 190 5.39 0.38 -0.23
C PHE A 190 6.23 1.25 0.72
N GLU A 191 5.65 1.70 1.83
CA GLU A 191 6.36 2.47 2.85
C GLU A 191 7.51 1.66 3.49
N ARG A 192 7.35 0.34 3.71
CA ARG A 192 8.43 -0.51 4.22
C ARG A 192 9.59 -0.59 3.24
N ARG A 193 9.28 -0.79 1.95
CA ARG A 193 10.28 -0.85 0.89
C ARG A 193 11.10 0.44 0.82
N LEU A 194 10.46 1.60 0.93
CA LEU A 194 11.14 2.90 1.03
C LEU A 194 12.20 2.92 2.14
N ILE A 195 11.88 2.36 3.31
CA ILE A 195 12.83 2.28 4.43
C ILE A 195 13.96 1.29 4.15
N HIS A 196 13.63 0.09 3.65
CA HIS A 196 14.63 -0.91 3.30
C HIS A 196 15.60 -0.36 2.24
N THR A 197 15.10 0.24 1.17
CA THR A 197 15.89 0.86 0.11
C THR A 197 16.72 2.02 0.62
N ALA A 198 16.15 2.91 1.44
CA ALA A 198 16.89 4.06 1.99
C ALA A 198 18.08 3.65 2.87
N LEU A 199 18.02 2.48 3.50
CA LEU A 199 19.06 1.98 4.40
C LEU A 199 19.94 0.88 3.78
N ASN A 200 19.64 0.43 2.57
CA ASN A 200 20.31 -0.72 1.93
C ASN A 200 21.83 -0.53 1.78
N ASP A 201 22.28 0.69 1.48
CA ASP A 201 23.70 0.99 1.30
C ASP A 201 24.50 1.06 2.62
N MET A 202 23.81 1.08 3.76
CA MET A 202 24.42 1.20 5.09
C MET A 202 24.89 -0.16 5.59
N LYS A 203 26.15 -0.49 5.29
CA LYS A 203 26.84 -1.75 5.62
C LYS A 203 26.75 -2.22 7.08
N ASP A 204 26.54 -1.33 8.03
CA ASP A 204 26.50 -1.57 9.48
C ASP A 204 25.08 -1.52 10.05
N ILE A 205 24.06 -1.39 9.19
CA ILE A 205 22.65 -1.38 9.55
C ILE A 205 21.94 -2.47 8.76
N THR A 206 21.07 -3.20 9.45
CA THR A 206 20.13 -4.14 8.84
C THR A 206 18.70 -3.73 9.14
N THR A 207 17.79 -4.14 8.27
CA THR A 207 16.36 -3.83 8.36
C THR A 207 15.55 -5.11 8.17
N GLU A 208 14.55 -5.31 9.02
CA GLU A 208 13.69 -6.51 8.99
C GLU A 208 12.24 -6.09 9.20
N SER A 209 11.33 -6.61 8.37
CA SER A 209 9.89 -6.37 8.53
C SER A 209 9.31 -7.38 9.53
N GLU A 210 8.65 -6.91 10.59
CA GLU A 210 8.05 -7.74 11.63
C GLU A 210 6.54 -7.51 11.75
N GLY A 211 5.80 -8.60 11.98
CA GLY A 211 4.35 -8.61 12.20
C GLY A 211 3.57 -9.32 11.09
N ASP A 212 2.28 -9.53 11.35
CA ASP A 212 1.38 -10.30 10.49
C ASP A 212 0.50 -9.38 9.61
N GLY A 213 0.13 -9.88 8.43
CA GLY A 213 -0.72 -9.16 7.48
C GLY A 213 0.00 -8.09 6.65
N LEU A 214 -0.78 -7.20 6.01
CA LEU A 214 -0.27 -6.18 5.08
C LEU A 214 0.39 -4.98 5.78
N ILE A 215 0.01 -4.69 7.02
CA ILE A 215 0.54 -3.59 7.82
C ILE A 215 1.54 -4.16 8.83
N LYS A 216 2.84 -3.97 8.55
CA LYS A 216 3.94 -4.50 9.37
C LYS A 216 4.83 -3.36 9.88
N GLN A 217 5.63 -3.63 10.90
CA GLN A 217 6.66 -2.71 11.39
C GLN A 217 8.01 -3.03 10.74
N VAL A 218 8.93 -2.07 10.72
CA VAL A 218 10.32 -2.31 10.30
C VAL A 218 11.23 -2.14 11.52
N ARG A 219 11.95 -3.21 11.87
CA ARG A 219 13.05 -3.17 12.82
C ARG A 219 14.31 -2.68 12.12
N VAL A 220 14.91 -1.65 12.68
CA VAL A 220 16.26 -1.19 12.28
C VAL A 220 17.23 -1.63 13.36
N SER A 221 18.25 -2.40 12.97
CA SER A 221 19.24 -2.98 13.88
C SER A 221 20.65 -2.64 13.41
N TYR A 222 21.57 -2.47 14.35
CA TYR A 222 22.98 -2.32 14.05
C TYR A 222 23.63 -3.70 14.00
N VAL A 223 24.50 -3.93 13.02
CA VAL A 223 25.27 -5.16 12.86
C VAL A 223 26.76 -4.83 12.90
N ASP A 224 27.48 -5.39 13.87
CA ASP A 224 28.94 -5.35 13.86
C ASP A 224 29.42 -6.24 12.72
N LYS A 225 30.16 -5.65 11.77
CA LYS A 225 30.86 -6.45 10.78
C LYS A 225 31.96 -7.24 11.47
N VAL A 226 31.85 -8.56 11.39
CA VAL A 226 32.97 -9.50 11.57
C VAL A 226 33.90 -9.38 10.37
#